data_AF-T1KXV6-F1
#
_entry.id   AF-T1KXV6-F1
#
_cell.length_a   1.000
_cell.length_b   1.000
_cell.length_c   1.000
_cell.angle_alpha   90.00
_cell.angle_beta   90.00
_cell.angle_gamma   90.00
#
_symmetry.space_group_name_H-M   'P 1'
#
loop_
_entity.id
_entity.type
_entity.pdbx_description
1 polymer ?
#
loop_
_entity_poly.entity_id
_entity_poly.type
_entity_poly.pdbx_seq_one_letter_code
_entity_poly.pdbx_strand_id
1 'polypeptide(L)'
;MPVQLYHDNLSPTARMVRIVAKHIGFSFEEKEIDLLSGAHMKPEFLTINPFHCVPTLVDDGFALWKRQGHSSTVEPPLKAYSRRILGEPYKTEMVRPVNFGPLVFFVNFRSDSVLPLPCTLSLDSTIRVKLLDDYQDIVIDWSAKESNEIRKSIIEQLSAFTRIPSEKVEFLTFLKPYNGNPENHFVSRHQPGDACLHYDRNSCRSMTQNMRDHFFTNGNCFMLNTMLLLTFDLDKTYVHYFLTHQDLIDETQCSRYFCLHACNRAFLDKQAGIVNSDFDSYLRAQPRRIRPNILYYEHFIDMERRKIEILADFNFAQYFDSYCCRSRHVSMREFDNLQNRIYSPCRDCFI
;
A
#
# COMPACT_ATOMS: atom_id res chain seq x y z
N MET A 1 43.01 3.89 -23.18
CA MET A 1 42.85 5.26 -23.74
C MET A 1 41.76 5.99 -22.94
N PRO A 2 41.62 7.34 -22.99
CA PRO A 2 40.48 7.97 -22.33
C PRO A 2 39.17 7.50 -22.97
N VAL A 3 38.13 7.33 -22.16
CA VAL A 3 36.82 6.87 -22.62
C VAL A 3 36.15 7.98 -23.42
N GLN A 4 35.74 7.67 -24.64
CA GLN A 4 35.14 8.63 -25.56
C GLN A 4 33.61 8.59 -25.47
N LEU A 5 32.98 9.75 -25.33
CA LEU A 5 31.52 9.91 -25.37
C LEU A 5 31.11 10.66 -26.63
N TYR A 6 30.51 9.94 -27.58
CA TYR A 6 29.87 10.55 -28.74
C TYR A 6 28.46 11.00 -28.38
N HIS A 7 28.18 12.29 -28.50
CA HIS A 7 26.92 12.88 -28.03
C HIS A 7 26.44 14.06 -28.84
N ASP A 8 25.18 14.42 -28.63
CA ASP A 8 24.60 15.68 -29.07
C ASP A 8 24.14 16.49 -27.85
N ASN A 9 24.28 17.82 -27.88
CA ASN A 9 23.92 18.68 -26.76
C ASN A 9 22.41 18.82 -26.51
N LEU A 10 21.61 18.65 -27.56
CA LEU A 10 20.15 18.65 -27.49
C LEU A 10 19.61 17.27 -27.06
N SER A 11 20.41 16.21 -27.21
CA SER A 11 19.99 14.85 -26.82
C SER A 11 19.80 14.71 -25.29
N PRO A 12 18.57 14.39 -24.83
CA PRO A 12 18.29 14.21 -23.41
C PRO A 12 19.00 12.99 -22.84
N THR A 13 19.16 11.91 -23.63
CA THR A 13 19.86 10.68 -23.19
C THR A 13 21.35 10.90 -23.03
N ALA A 14 21.98 11.74 -23.85
CA ALA A 14 23.39 12.08 -23.69
C ALA A 14 23.64 13.00 -22.49
N ARG A 15 22.71 13.92 -22.22
CA ARG A 15 22.73 14.76 -21.01
C ARG A 15 22.74 13.91 -19.74
N MET A 16 21.99 12.81 -19.70
CA MET A 16 22.00 11.88 -18.58
C MET A 16 23.39 11.28 -18.33
N VAL A 17 24.09 10.85 -19.38
CA VAL A 17 25.42 10.23 -19.26
C VAL A 17 26.44 11.21 -18.69
N ARG A 18 26.39 12.49 -19.13
CA ARG A 18 27.25 13.55 -18.58
C ARG A 18 26.95 13.86 -17.11
N ILE A 19 25.67 13.91 -16.73
CA ILE A 19 25.26 14.12 -15.34
C ILE A 19 25.81 13.00 -14.47
N VAL A 20 25.63 11.74 -14.86
CA VAL A 20 26.12 10.59 -14.12
C VAL A 20 27.63 10.62 -13.99
N ALA A 21 28.36 10.92 -15.07
CA ALA A 21 29.81 10.98 -15.06
C ALA A 21 30.36 12.09 -14.17
N LYS A 22 29.80 13.30 -14.27
CA LYS A 22 30.12 14.41 -13.37
C LYS A 22 29.88 14.01 -11.91
N HIS A 23 28.82 13.25 -11.66
CA HIS A 23 28.42 12.82 -10.33
C HIS A 23 29.38 11.78 -9.72
N ILE A 24 29.89 10.85 -10.52
CA ILE A 24 30.88 9.84 -10.07
C ILE A 24 32.34 10.35 -10.14
N GLY A 25 32.54 11.62 -10.53
CA GLY A 25 33.87 12.21 -10.72
C GLY A 25 34.63 11.63 -11.91
N PHE A 26 33.93 11.09 -12.91
CA PHE A 26 34.51 10.53 -14.12
C PHE A 26 34.43 11.54 -15.27
N SER A 27 35.52 11.69 -16.01
CA SER A 27 35.61 12.58 -17.17
C SER A 27 35.69 11.78 -18.46
N PHE A 28 34.90 12.17 -19.46
CA PHE A 28 34.98 11.63 -20.81
C PHE A 28 35.80 12.55 -21.72
N GLU A 29 36.34 11.96 -22.78
CA GLU A 29 36.66 12.70 -24.00
C GLU A 29 35.36 12.88 -24.79
N GLU A 30 34.77 14.07 -24.73
CA GLU A 30 33.51 14.40 -25.39
C GLU A 30 33.70 14.67 -26.89
N LYS A 31 32.94 13.96 -27.73
CA LYS A 31 32.90 14.13 -29.18
C LYS A 31 31.48 14.51 -29.60
N GLU A 32 31.31 15.76 -29.99
CA GLU A 32 30.01 16.27 -30.41
C GLU A 32 29.66 15.75 -31.82
N ILE A 33 28.47 15.17 -31.93
CA ILE A 33 27.85 14.66 -33.15
C ILE A 33 26.53 15.42 -33.30
N ASP A 34 26.49 16.34 -34.24
CA ASP A 34 25.29 17.13 -34.54
C ASP A 34 24.21 16.23 -35.17
N LEU A 35 23.11 16.04 -34.45
CA LEU A 35 21.99 15.25 -34.94
C LEU A 35 21.19 15.96 -36.03
N LEU A 36 21.14 17.30 -36.01
CA LEU A 36 20.34 18.09 -36.95
C LEU A 36 20.96 18.09 -38.35
N SER A 37 22.28 18.10 -38.46
CA SER A 37 22.99 17.92 -39.74
C SER A 37 23.09 16.47 -40.20
N GLY A 38 22.55 15.52 -39.42
CA GLY A 38 22.57 14.09 -39.76
C GLY A 38 23.96 13.45 -39.61
N ALA A 39 24.86 14.02 -38.81
CA ALA A 39 26.23 13.52 -38.65
C ALA A 39 26.28 12.07 -38.11
N HIS A 40 25.28 11.66 -37.33
CA HIS A 40 25.09 10.30 -36.84
C HIS A 40 24.74 9.26 -37.93
N MET A 41 24.43 9.71 -39.15
CA MET A 41 24.18 8.84 -40.31
C MET A 41 25.42 8.68 -41.20
N LYS A 42 26.52 9.40 -40.92
CA LYS A 42 27.73 9.33 -41.74
C LYS A 42 28.46 7.98 -41.52
N PRO A 43 29.14 7.47 -42.55
CA PRO A 43 29.86 6.20 -42.48
C PRO A 43 30.94 6.19 -41.39
N GLU A 44 31.54 7.35 -41.07
CA GLU A 44 32.54 7.46 -39.99
C GLU A 44 31.94 7.12 -38.62
N PHE A 45 30.74 7.60 -38.31
CA PHE A 45 30.06 7.28 -37.05
C PHE A 45 29.45 5.87 -37.07
N LEU A 46 29.01 5.41 -38.24
CA LEU A 46 28.43 4.09 -38.39
C LEU A 46 29.39 2.93 -38.16
N THR A 47 30.66 3.16 -38.45
CA THR A 47 31.74 2.22 -38.14
C THR A 47 31.87 2.00 -36.62
N ILE A 48 31.46 3.01 -35.83
CA ILE A 48 31.50 2.98 -34.36
C ILE A 48 30.19 2.43 -33.80
N ASN A 49 29.05 2.92 -34.28
CA ASN A 49 27.73 2.47 -33.86
C ASN A 49 26.82 2.21 -35.09
N PRO A 50 26.60 0.93 -35.46
CA PRO A 50 25.77 0.57 -36.61
C PRO A 50 24.28 0.91 -36.41
N PHE A 51 23.87 1.31 -35.21
CA PHE A 51 22.50 1.69 -34.88
C PHE A 51 22.24 3.19 -34.94
N HIS A 52 23.20 3.98 -35.43
CA HIS A 52 23.04 5.42 -35.71
C HIS A 52 22.56 6.25 -34.51
N CYS A 53 22.85 5.82 -33.27
CA CYS A 53 22.28 6.47 -32.08
C CYS A 53 23.33 7.10 -31.17
N VAL A 54 22.93 8.19 -30.51
CA VAL A 54 23.68 8.84 -29.45
C VAL A 54 22.86 8.80 -28.14
N PRO A 55 23.49 8.71 -26.96
CA PRO A 55 24.93 8.64 -26.73
C PRO A 55 25.55 7.28 -27.10
N THR A 56 26.79 7.30 -27.57
CA THR A 56 27.64 6.10 -27.74
C THR A 56 28.93 6.28 -26.97
N LEU A 57 29.26 5.33 -26.10
CA LEU A 57 30.52 5.28 -25.36
C LEU A 57 31.51 4.36 -26.05
N VAL A 58 32.77 4.77 -26.17
CA VAL A 58 33.85 3.94 -26.72
C VAL A 58 35.00 3.87 -25.74
N ASP A 59 35.40 2.65 -25.42
CA ASP A 59 36.50 2.37 -24.50
C ASP A 59 37.38 1.26 -25.04
N ASP A 60 38.63 1.61 -25.38
CA ASP A 60 39.62 0.71 -25.98
C ASP A 60 39.02 -0.17 -27.11
N GLY A 61 38.31 0.48 -28.04
CA GLY A 61 37.69 -0.16 -29.21
C GLY A 61 36.34 -0.85 -28.95
N PHE A 62 35.88 -0.89 -27.70
CA PHE A 62 34.56 -1.42 -27.37
C PHE A 62 33.52 -0.28 -27.37
N ALA A 63 32.61 -0.31 -28.34
CA ALA A 63 31.52 0.66 -28.46
C ALA A 63 30.24 0.15 -27.76
N LEU A 64 29.57 1.06 -27.05
CA LEU A 64 28.41 0.77 -26.21
C LEU A 64 27.32 1.81 -26.44
N TRP A 65 26.10 1.36 -26.77
CA TRP A 65 24.95 2.21 -27.09
C TRP A 65 23.63 1.53 -26.65
N LYS A 66 22.53 2.28 -26.65
CA LYS A 66 21.19 1.74 -26.37
C LYS A 66 20.18 2.20 -27.42
N ARG A 67 19.40 1.26 -27.98
CA ARG A 67 18.28 1.57 -28.89
C ARG A 67 17.03 1.96 -28.06
N GLN A 68 16.36 3.04 -28.42
CA GLN A 68 15.01 3.32 -27.91
C GLN A 68 14.00 2.43 -28.65
N GLY A 69 13.23 1.62 -27.92
CA GLY A 69 11.96 1.08 -28.42
C GLY A 69 11.83 -0.42 -28.68
N HIS A 70 12.67 -1.32 -28.16
CA HIS A 70 12.36 -2.77 -28.14
C HIS A 70 12.62 -3.36 -26.76
N SER A 71 11.56 -3.85 -26.12
CA SER A 71 11.57 -4.61 -24.87
C SER A 71 11.83 -6.08 -25.19
N SER A 72 13.10 -6.47 -25.22
CA SER A 72 13.52 -7.85 -24.99
C SER A 72 14.95 -7.85 -24.47
N THR A 73 15.09 -8.22 -23.20
CA THR A 73 16.28 -8.76 -22.52
C THR A 73 17.64 -8.36 -23.10
N VAL A 74 18.12 -7.15 -22.80
CA VAL A 74 19.55 -6.81 -22.90
C VAL A 74 19.91 -6.03 -21.65
N GLU A 75 20.88 -6.56 -20.89
CA GLU A 75 21.42 -5.92 -19.69
C GLU A 75 21.72 -4.43 -19.96
N PRO A 76 21.41 -3.51 -19.02
CA PRO A 76 21.73 -2.12 -19.23
C PRO A 76 23.24 -1.97 -19.49
N PRO A 77 23.65 -1.16 -20.48
CA PRO A 77 25.04 -1.03 -20.93
C PRO A 77 26.05 -0.81 -19.79
N LEU A 78 25.62 -0.18 -18.68
CA LEU A 78 26.40 0.04 -17.46
C LEU A 78 26.84 -1.24 -16.73
N LYS A 79 26.08 -2.35 -16.79
CA LYS A 79 26.46 -3.62 -16.13
C LYS A 79 27.66 -4.29 -16.80
N ALA A 80 27.72 -4.28 -18.12
CA ALA A 80 28.86 -4.81 -18.87
C ALA A 80 30.11 -3.92 -18.66
N TYR A 81 29.91 -2.61 -18.53
CA TYR A 81 30.97 -1.62 -18.38
C TYR A 81 31.60 -1.59 -16.97
N SER A 82 30.77 -1.75 -15.92
CA SER A 82 31.22 -1.82 -14.52
C SER A 82 32.21 -2.95 -14.23
N ARG A 83 32.05 -4.10 -14.91
CA ARG A 83 32.88 -5.29 -14.74
C ARG A 83 34.34 -5.10 -15.19
N ARG A 84 34.60 -4.18 -16.13
CA ARG A 84 35.90 -4.01 -16.78
C ARG A 84 36.79 -2.94 -16.11
N ILE A 85 36.18 -1.92 -15.51
CA ILE A 85 36.90 -0.79 -14.85
C ILE A 85 37.10 -1.03 -13.35
N LEU A 86 36.19 -1.72 -12.66
CA LEU A 86 36.18 -1.82 -11.18
C LEU A 86 36.83 -3.09 -10.61
N GLY A 87 37.28 -4.04 -11.45
CA GLY A 87 37.95 -5.27 -11.00
C GLY A 87 37.10 -6.28 -10.22
N GLU A 88 35.83 -5.94 -9.91
CA GLU A 88 34.89 -6.76 -9.15
C GLU A 88 33.57 -6.90 -9.92
N PRO A 89 32.85 -8.02 -9.78
CA PRO A 89 31.50 -8.14 -10.33
C PRO A 89 30.59 -7.09 -9.68
N TYR A 90 29.91 -6.28 -10.48
CA TYR A 90 28.80 -5.45 -10.02
C TYR A 90 27.79 -6.36 -9.31
N LYS A 91 27.76 -6.31 -7.98
CA LYS A 91 26.70 -6.93 -7.21
C LYS A 91 25.42 -6.20 -7.58
N THR A 92 24.46 -6.92 -8.13
CA THR A 92 23.09 -6.44 -8.31
C THR A 92 22.47 -6.16 -6.95
N GLU A 93 22.73 -4.99 -6.41
CA GLU A 93 21.87 -4.37 -5.41
C GLU A 93 21.01 -3.33 -6.14
N MET A 94 19.69 -3.51 -6.00
CA MET A 94 18.66 -2.62 -6.56
C MET A 94 18.81 -1.22 -5.98
N VAL A 95 19.29 -0.27 -6.78
CA VAL A 95 19.27 1.17 -6.46
C VAL A 95 17.88 1.71 -6.83
N ARG A 96 17.25 2.46 -5.93
CA ARG A 96 15.88 3.01 -6.04
C ARG A 96 15.79 4.23 -6.98
N PRO A 97 14.65 4.45 -7.66
CA PRO A 97 14.39 5.64 -8.48
C PRO A 97 14.04 6.87 -7.63
N VAL A 98 14.51 8.07 -8.01
CA VAL A 98 14.07 9.36 -7.46
C VAL A 98 13.30 10.12 -8.55
N ASN A 99 12.03 10.45 -8.29
CA ASN A 99 11.11 11.09 -9.23
C ASN A 99 11.11 12.63 -9.07
N PHE A 100 11.38 13.35 -10.17
CA PHE A 100 10.94 14.74 -10.38
C PHE A 100 10.25 14.80 -11.75
N GLY A 101 8.93 14.59 -11.78
CA GLY A 101 8.15 14.61 -13.02
C GLY A 101 8.49 13.46 -14.00
N PRO A 102 8.16 13.57 -15.31
CA PRO A 102 8.14 12.42 -16.24
C PRO A 102 9.54 11.90 -16.64
N LEU A 103 10.58 12.24 -15.88
CA LEU A 103 11.97 11.81 -16.04
C LEU A 103 12.53 11.39 -14.67
N VAL A 104 12.92 10.12 -14.56
CA VAL A 104 13.51 9.52 -13.36
C VAL A 104 15.03 9.61 -13.42
N PHE A 105 15.67 10.19 -12.39
CA PHE A 105 17.14 10.30 -12.26
C PHE A 105 17.66 9.44 -11.10
N PHE A 106 18.92 8.98 -11.20
CA PHE A 106 19.67 8.28 -10.14
C PHE A 106 20.90 9.13 -9.76
N VAL A 107 21.06 9.46 -8.47
CA VAL A 107 22.16 10.29 -7.91
C VAL A 107 22.91 9.45 -6.85
N ASN A 108 24.25 9.45 -6.83
CA ASN A 108 25.08 8.60 -5.95
C ASN A 108 26.06 9.40 -5.07
N PHE A 109 25.70 9.80 -3.85
CA PHE A 109 26.57 10.60 -2.96
C PHE A 109 27.94 9.92 -2.71
N ARG A 110 29.05 10.64 -2.96
CA ARG A 110 30.35 10.37 -2.34
C ARG A 110 30.66 11.50 -1.36
N SER A 111 30.76 11.20 -0.07
CA SER A 111 31.55 12.03 0.85
C SER A 111 32.26 11.12 1.85
N ASP A 112 33.55 10.91 1.64
CA ASP A 112 34.48 10.50 2.69
C ASP A 112 34.72 11.71 3.61
N SER A 113 33.81 11.91 4.56
CA SER A 113 34.05 12.73 5.74
C SER A 113 33.17 12.22 6.87
N VAL A 114 33.83 11.54 7.80
CA VAL A 114 33.26 10.89 8.98
C VAL A 114 32.63 11.95 9.89
N LEU A 115 31.30 12.10 9.80
CA LEU A 115 30.43 12.52 10.89
C LEU A 115 29.20 11.59 10.85
N PRO A 116 28.82 10.95 11.97
CA PRO A 116 27.82 9.88 11.92
C PRO A 116 26.44 10.50 11.76
N LEU A 117 25.90 10.46 10.54
CA LEU A 117 24.46 10.60 10.31
C LEU A 117 23.87 9.19 10.19
N PRO A 118 22.86 8.83 11.00
CA PRO A 118 22.25 7.51 10.95
C PRO A 118 21.29 7.47 9.76
N CYS A 119 21.82 7.23 8.55
CA CYS A 119 21.00 6.92 7.38
C CYS A 119 21.09 5.44 7.07
N THR A 120 20.64 4.61 8.01
CA THR A 120 19.94 3.38 7.63
C THR A 120 18.75 3.82 6.78
N LEU A 121 18.79 3.59 5.46
CA LEU A 121 17.57 3.61 4.64
C LEU A 121 16.59 2.69 5.36
N SER A 122 15.59 3.26 6.04
CA SER A 122 14.67 2.44 6.84
C SER A 122 14.07 1.42 5.89
N LEU A 123 14.32 0.15 6.19
CA LEU A 123 13.60 -0.93 5.53
C LEU A 123 12.11 -0.83 5.85
N ASP A 124 11.77 -0.03 6.86
CA ASP A 124 10.45 0.14 7.40
C ASP A 124 9.73 1.34 6.80
N SER A 125 8.39 1.23 6.76
CA SER A 125 7.51 2.37 6.52
C SER A 125 6.74 2.71 7.77
N THR A 126 6.62 3.99 8.08
CA THR A 126 5.79 4.46 9.18
C THR A 126 4.53 5.07 8.63
N ILE A 127 3.38 4.53 9.07
CA ILE A 127 2.06 5.10 8.81
C ILE A 127 1.48 5.64 10.11
N ARG A 128 0.66 6.66 10.01
CA ARG A 128 -0.09 7.18 11.16
C ARG A 128 -1.51 6.63 11.12
N VAL A 129 -1.93 6.03 12.22
CA VAL A 129 -3.31 5.60 12.44
C VAL A 129 -3.96 6.55 13.44
N LYS A 130 -5.04 7.21 13.03
CA LYS A 130 -5.76 8.21 13.82
C LYS A 130 -7.12 7.70 14.25
N LEU A 131 -7.54 8.22 15.39
CA LEU A 131 -8.92 8.42 15.80
C LEU A 131 -9.19 9.92 15.77
N LEU A 132 -10.43 10.32 16.01
CA LEU A 132 -10.78 11.74 16.13
C LEU A 132 -10.07 12.43 17.31
N ASP A 133 -9.78 11.67 18.36
CA ASP A 133 -9.29 12.15 19.66
C ASP A 133 -7.94 11.54 20.07
N ASP A 134 -7.35 10.69 19.23
CA ASP A 134 -6.10 9.98 19.54
C ASP A 134 -5.35 9.55 18.26
N TYR A 135 -4.10 9.14 18.36
CA TYR A 135 -3.35 8.56 17.25
C TYR A 135 -2.23 7.64 17.71
N GLN A 136 -1.79 6.76 16.82
CA GLN A 136 -0.59 5.96 16.97
C GLN A 136 0.12 5.83 15.63
N ASP A 137 1.45 5.96 15.65
CA ASP A 137 2.27 5.65 14.50
C ASP A 137 2.57 4.13 14.50
N ILE A 138 2.27 3.48 13.38
CA ILE A 138 2.51 2.04 13.14
C ILE A 138 3.73 1.91 12.25
N VAL A 139 4.69 1.09 12.68
CA VAL A 139 5.90 0.79 11.92
C VAL A 139 5.71 -0.52 11.18
N ILE A 140 5.78 -0.48 9.86
CA ILE A 140 5.69 -1.64 8.99
C ILE A 140 7.10 -2.06 8.61
N ASP A 141 7.58 -3.15 9.19
CA ASP A 141 8.84 -3.77 8.79
C ASP A 141 8.66 -4.59 7.51
N TRP A 142 9.34 -4.16 6.44
CA TRP A 142 9.30 -4.82 5.13
C TRP A 142 10.39 -5.88 4.94
N SER A 143 11.17 -6.22 5.97
CA SER A 143 12.15 -7.31 5.95
C SER A 143 11.50 -8.70 5.96
N ALA A 144 10.22 -8.76 6.35
CA ALA A 144 9.42 -9.97 6.38
C ALA A 144 9.30 -10.65 5.01
N LYS A 145 9.35 -11.99 5.01
CA LYS A 145 9.35 -12.79 3.78
C LYS A 145 7.95 -13.00 3.22
N GLU A 146 6.93 -12.90 4.07
CA GLU A 146 5.54 -13.12 3.71
C GLU A 146 4.63 -11.97 4.13
N SER A 147 3.64 -11.65 3.31
CA SER A 147 2.67 -10.59 3.59
C SER A 147 1.83 -10.85 4.84
N ASN A 148 1.66 -12.12 5.24
CA ASN A 148 0.96 -12.52 6.45
C ASN A 148 1.74 -12.15 7.73
N GLU A 149 3.07 -12.20 7.71
CA GLU A 149 3.90 -11.77 8.85
C GLU A 149 3.75 -10.25 9.06
N ILE A 150 3.75 -9.49 7.97
CA ILE A 150 3.50 -8.05 7.98
C ILE A 150 2.09 -7.76 8.52
N ARG A 151 1.07 -8.48 8.02
CA ARG A 151 -0.30 -8.38 8.52
C ARG A 151 -0.34 -8.57 10.04
N LYS A 152 0.30 -9.64 10.53
CA LYS A 152 0.30 -10.00 11.94
C LYS A 152 0.96 -8.92 12.79
N SER A 153 2.12 -8.41 12.35
CA SER A 153 2.83 -7.31 13.02
C SER A 153 1.97 -6.03 13.10
N ILE A 154 1.28 -5.67 12.01
CA ILE A 154 0.37 -4.52 12.01
C ILE A 154 -0.80 -4.74 12.97
N ILE A 155 -1.41 -5.93 12.96
CA ILE A 155 -2.51 -6.26 13.86
C ILE A 155 -2.06 -6.22 15.31
N GLU A 156 -0.87 -6.73 15.65
CA GLU A 156 -0.33 -6.70 17.02
C GLU A 156 -0.17 -5.25 17.53
N GLN A 157 0.40 -4.37 16.70
CA GLN A 157 0.52 -2.94 17.04
C GLN A 157 -0.85 -2.27 17.19
N LEU A 158 -1.79 -2.53 16.27
CA LEU A 158 -3.17 -2.04 16.36
C LEU A 158 -3.92 -2.61 17.57
N SER A 159 -3.64 -3.85 17.96
CA SER A 159 -4.26 -4.50 19.13
C SER A 159 -3.81 -3.80 20.41
N ALA A 160 -2.53 -3.43 20.51
CA ALA A 160 -2.02 -2.62 21.61
C ALA A 160 -2.71 -1.25 21.70
N PHE A 161 -2.99 -0.62 20.55
CA PHE A 161 -3.68 0.68 20.50
C PHE A 161 -5.17 0.59 20.79
N THR A 162 -5.87 -0.38 20.21
CA THR A 162 -7.32 -0.54 20.31
C THR A 162 -7.74 -1.28 21.58
N ARG A 163 -6.81 -1.98 22.25
CA ARG A 163 -7.07 -2.89 23.38
C ARG A 163 -7.96 -4.08 23.01
N ILE A 164 -8.12 -4.35 21.72
CA ILE A 164 -8.84 -5.51 21.19
C ILE A 164 -7.79 -6.59 20.90
N PRO A 165 -7.98 -7.84 21.36
CA PRO A 165 -7.04 -8.93 21.12
C PRO A 165 -6.85 -9.23 19.64
N SER A 166 -5.62 -9.56 19.23
CA SER A 166 -5.28 -9.77 17.81
C SER A 166 -6.02 -10.95 17.19
N GLU A 167 -6.32 -11.99 17.97
CA GLU A 167 -7.10 -13.16 17.58
C GLU A 167 -8.56 -12.85 17.25
N LYS A 168 -9.04 -11.67 17.65
CA LYS A 168 -10.39 -11.19 17.34
C LYS A 168 -10.46 -10.45 16.00
N VAL A 169 -9.33 -10.05 15.44
CA VAL A 169 -9.26 -9.26 14.22
C VAL A 169 -9.29 -10.15 12.99
N GLU A 170 -10.46 -10.30 12.37
CA GLU A 170 -10.65 -11.19 11.23
C GLU A 170 -10.30 -10.51 9.89
N PHE A 171 -10.58 -9.21 9.75
CA PHE A 171 -10.29 -8.48 8.51
C PHE A 171 -9.54 -7.17 8.78
N LEU A 172 -8.50 -6.94 7.97
CA LEU A 172 -7.74 -5.70 7.93
C LEU A 172 -7.79 -5.13 6.51
N THR A 173 -8.39 -3.95 6.38
CA THR A 173 -8.60 -3.28 5.09
C THR A 173 -8.02 -1.88 5.12
N PHE A 174 -7.22 -1.55 4.11
CA PHE A 174 -6.76 -0.19 3.85
C PHE A 174 -7.41 0.38 2.60
N LEU A 175 -7.77 1.66 2.65
CA LEU A 175 -8.38 2.41 1.56
C LEU A 175 -7.60 3.71 1.35
N LYS A 176 -7.26 4.03 0.11
CA LYS A 176 -6.65 5.31 -0.26
C LYS A 176 -7.09 5.72 -1.67
N PRO A 177 -6.94 6.99 -2.08
CA PRO A 177 -7.20 7.38 -3.46
C PRO A 177 -6.32 6.57 -4.42
N TYR A 178 -6.88 6.18 -5.56
CA TYR A 178 -6.09 5.54 -6.60
C TYR A 178 -5.14 6.58 -7.21
N ASN A 179 -3.86 6.29 -7.21
CA ASN A 179 -2.81 7.20 -7.68
C ASN A 179 -2.65 7.21 -9.21
N GLY A 180 -3.55 6.57 -9.97
CA GLY A 180 -3.48 6.49 -11.43
C GLY A 180 -2.35 5.60 -11.96
N ASN A 181 -1.54 5.00 -11.09
CA ASN A 181 -0.41 4.18 -11.50
C ASN A 181 -0.91 2.83 -12.03
N PRO A 182 -0.73 2.49 -13.31
CA PRO A 182 -1.18 1.20 -13.86
C PRO A 182 -0.52 -0.02 -13.22
N GLU A 183 0.62 0.14 -12.54
CA GLU A 183 1.26 -0.93 -11.75
C GLU A 183 0.60 -1.16 -10.37
N ASN A 184 -0.26 -0.24 -9.94
CA ASN A 184 -1.02 -0.37 -8.71
C ASN A 184 -2.22 -1.30 -8.91
N HIS A 185 -2.01 -2.59 -8.68
CA HIS A 185 -3.06 -3.62 -8.78
C HIS A 185 -4.14 -3.55 -7.69
N PHE A 186 -4.08 -2.60 -6.76
CA PHE A 186 -5.04 -2.47 -5.66
C PHE A 186 -6.33 -1.73 -6.05
N VAL A 187 -6.68 -1.62 -7.32
CA VAL A 187 -7.89 -0.90 -7.75
C VAL A 187 -9.14 -1.50 -7.08
N SER A 188 -9.91 -0.65 -6.40
CA SER A 188 -11.15 -1.03 -5.74
C SER A 188 -12.18 -1.46 -6.79
N ARG A 189 -12.73 -2.66 -6.64
CA ARG A 189 -13.84 -3.15 -7.48
C ARG A 189 -15.17 -2.46 -7.16
N HIS A 190 -15.26 -1.79 -6.00
CA HIS A 190 -16.51 -1.22 -5.50
C HIS A 190 -16.66 0.27 -5.78
N GLN A 191 -15.55 1.01 -5.84
CA GLN A 191 -15.53 2.43 -6.13
C GLN A 191 -14.41 2.71 -7.14
N PRO A 192 -14.77 2.99 -8.42
CA PRO A 192 -13.80 3.39 -9.43
C PRO A 192 -13.08 4.66 -8.97
N GLY A 193 -11.75 4.63 -8.88
CA GLY A 193 -10.94 5.77 -8.40
C GLY A 193 -10.31 5.58 -7.02
N ASP A 194 -10.62 4.50 -6.31
CA ASP A 194 -9.98 4.17 -5.03
C ASP A 194 -9.06 2.96 -5.15
N ALA A 195 -8.00 2.94 -4.33
CA ALA A 195 -7.18 1.77 -4.10
C ALA A 195 -7.58 1.11 -2.76
N CYS A 196 -7.83 -0.20 -2.79
CA CYS A 196 -8.22 -1.00 -1.64
C CYS A 196 -7.29 -2.20 -1.48
N LEU A 197 -6.69 -2.31 -0.29
CA LEU A 197 -5.87 -3.44 0.12
C LEU A 197 -6.62 -4.21 1.20
N HIS A 198 -7.14 -5.39 0.82
CA HIS A 198 -7.68 -6.37 1.76
C HIS A 198 -6.60 -7.42 2.05
N TYR A 199 -6.04 -7.43 3.26
CA TYR A 199 -5.01 -8.40 3.62
C TYR A 199 -5.51 -9.84 3.61
N ASP A 200 -6.81 -10.07 3.82
CA ASP A 200 -7.41 -11.40 3.88
C ASP A 200 -7.64 -12.05 2.51
N ARG A 201 -7.99 -11.25 1.51
CA ARG A 201 -8.31 -11.73 0.15
C ARG A 201 -7.10 -11.80 -0.77
N ASN A 202 -6.00 -11.16 -0.39
CA ASN A 202 -4.87 -10.94 -1.26
C ASN A 202 -3.56 -11.53 -0.65
N SER A 203 -3.55 -12.76 -0.16
CA SER A 203 -2.33 -13.37 0.40
C SER A 203 -1.45 -13.98 -0.72
N CYS A 204 -0.46 -13.23 -1.22
CA CYS A 204 0.60 -13.79 -2.08
C CYS A 204 1.94 -13.04 -1.96
N ARG A 205 3.05 -13.77 -2.10
CA ARG A 205 4.45 -13.28 -2.05
C ARG A 205 4.74 -12.12 -3.00
N SER A 206 4.12 -12.13 -4.19
CA SER A 206 4.26 -11.07 -5.19
C SER A 206 3.72 -9.72 -4.71
N MET A 207 2.96 -9.70 -3.61
CA MET A 207 2.29 -8.49 -3.17
C MET A 207 3.01 -7.69 -2.09
N THR A 208 3.94 -8.27 -1.34
CA THR A 208 4.69 -7.52 -0.32
C THR A 208 5.46 -6.35 -0.92
N GLN A 209 6.17 -6.56 -2.02
CA GLN A 209 6.85 -5.49 -2.75
C GLN A 209 5.86 -4.48 -3.34
N ASN A 210 4.78 -4.95 -3.98
CA ASN A 210 3.75 -4.04 -4.52
C ASN A 210 3.08 -3.19 -3.43
N MET A 211 2.87 -3.73 -2.23
CA MET A 211 2.33 -2.99 -1.09
C MET A 211 3.29 -1.89 -0.64
N ARG A 212 4.58 -2.22 -0.51
CA ARG A 212 5.62 -1.25 -0.15
C ARG A 212 5.78 -0.15 -1.19
N ASP A 213 5.88 -0.53 -2.46
CA ASP A 213 6.33 0.38 -3.52
C ASP A 213 5.17 1.17 -4.15
N HIS A 214 3.94 0.64 -4.07
CA HIS A 214 2.78 1.23 -4.75
C HIS A 214 1.60 1.56 -3.82
N PHE A 215 1.52 0.94 -2.64
CA PHE A 215 0.41 1.18 -1.71
C PHE A 215 0.80 2.12 -0.56
N PHE A 216 1.78 1.76 0.25
CA PHE A 216 2.16 2.53 1.43
C PHE A 216 3.23 3.57 1.08
N THR A 217 3.10 4.75 1.65
CA THR A 217 4.11 5.81 1.60
C THR A 217 4.34 6.32 3.00
N ASN A 218 5.59 6.65 3.34
CA ASN A 218 5.93 7.17 4.67
C ASN A 218 5.12 8.43 4.95
N GLY A 219 4.50 8.47 6.13
CA GLY A 219 3.63 9.57 6.54
C GLY A 219 2.19 9.46 6.04
N ASN A 220 1.80 8.38 5.35
CA ASN A 220 0.38 8.13 5.08
C ASN A 220 -0.40 8.11 6.40
N CYS A 221 -1.52 8.82 6.39
CA CYS A 221 -2.37 9.00 7.55
C CYS A 221 -3.72 8.34 7.28
N PHE A 222 -4.06 7.35 8.09
CA PHE A 222 -5.29 6.60 7.99
C PHE A 222 -6.15 6.81 9.23
N MET A 223 -7.44 7.06 9.06
CA MET A 223 -8.40 7.03 10.15
C MET A 223 -8.87 5.60 10.37
N LEU A 224 -8.89 5.18 11.63
CA LEU A 224 -9.37 3.87 12.04
C LEU A 224 -10.87 3.91 12.28
N ASN A 225 -11.58 3.03 11.59
CA ASN A 225 -12.95 2.67 11.89
C ASN A 225 -13.02 1.16 12.16
N THR A 226 -13.84 0.78 13.14
CA THR A 226 -13.94 -0.60 13.60
C THR A 226 -15.38 -1.09 13.51
N MET A 227 -15.54 -2.34 13.12
CA MET A 227 -16.84 -2.99 13.08
C MET A 227 -16.76 -4.27 13.90
N LEU A 228 -17.49 -4.32 15.01
CA LEU A 228 -17.61 -5.51 15.85
C LEU A 228 -18.81 -6.32 15.36
N LEU A 229 -18.61 -7.61 15.14
CA LEU A 229 -19.60 -8.51 14.58
C LEU A 229 -19.71 -9.80 15.39
N LEU A 230 -20.79 -10.53 15.10
CA LEU A 230 -20.99 -11.90 15.56
C LEU A 230 -20.95 -12.83 14.36
N THR A 231 -20.40 -14.03 14.58
CA THR A 231 -20.42 -15.08 13.57
C THR A 231 -21.84 -15.45 13.20
N PHE A 232 -22.00 -16.04 12.02
CA PHE A 232 -23.29 -16.59 11.60
C PHE A 232 -23.86 -17.58 12.63
N ASP A 233 -23.00 -18.36 13.29
CA ASP A 233 -23.39 -19.34 14.30
C ASP A 233 -23.65 -18.69 15.68
N LEU A 234 -23.47 -17.37 15.81
CA LEU A 234 -23.63 -16.57 17.03
C LEU A 234 -22.86 -17.14 18.22
N ASP A 235 -21.65 -17.65 17.98
CA ASP A 235 -20.83 -18.35 18.97
C ASP A 235 -19.56 -17.57 19.37
N LYS A 236 -19.19 -16.54 18.60
CA LYS A 236 -18.04 -15.69 18.90
C LYS A 236 -18.17 -14.29 18.30
N THR A 237 -17.53 -13.35 18.98
CA THR A 237 -17.28 -12.00 18.49
C THR A 237 -16.01 -11.94 17.65
N TYR A 238 -16.01 -11.09 16.63
CA TYR A 238 -14.85 -10.74 15.81
C TYR A 238 -14.94 -9.30 15.31
N VAL A 239 -13.81 -8.73 14.89
CA VAL A 239 -13.68 -7.32 14.55
C VAL A 239 -13.05 -7.15 13.17
N HIS A 240 -13.58 -6.19 12.42
CA HIS A 240 -12.96 -5.69 11.19
C HIS A 240 -12.34 -4.32 11.44
N TYR A 241 -11.12 -4.13 10.94
CA TYR A 241 -10.46 -2.83 10.87
C TYR A 241 -10.52 -2.28 9.46
N PHE A 242 -11.03 -1.05 9.36
CA PHE A 242 -11.01 -0.24 8.16
C PHE A 242 -10.14 0.98 8.41
N LEU A 243 -9.06 1.10 7.65
CA LEU A 243 -8.12 2.20 7.67
C LEU A 243 -8.30 3.03 6.40
N THR A 244 -8.99 4.16 6.52
CA THR A 244 -9.31 5.03 5.38
C THR A 244 -8.34 6.20 5.36
N HIS A 245 -7.66 6.42 4.23
CA HIS A 245 -6.72 7.52 4.07
C HIS A 245 -7.42 8.86 4.24
N GLN A 246 -6.76 9.83 4.87
CA GLN A 246 -7.32 11.15 5.17
C GLN A 246 -7.93 11.85 3.94
N ASP A 247 -7.35 11.66 2.75
CA ASP A 247 -7.83 12.29 1.51
C ASP A 247 -9.20 11.78 1.04
N LEU A 248 -9.65 10.62 1.56
CA LEU A 248 -10.98 10.07 1.30
C LEU A 248 -12.01 10.47 2.37
N ILE A 249 -11.59 11.23 3.39
CA ILE A 249 -12.40 11.54 4.55
C ILE A 249 -12.93 12.97 4.43
N ASP A 250 -14.24 13.08 4.50
CA ASP A 250 -14.92 14.33 4.78
C ASP A 250 -15.20 14.39 6.28
N GLU A 251 -14.51 15.28 6.99
CA GLU A 251 -14.63 15.43 8.46
C GLU A 251 -15.99 15.96 8.89
N THR A 252 -16.84 16.41 7.95
CA THR A 252 -18.17 16.96 8.27
C THR A 252 -19.28 15.91 8.23
N GLN A 253 -19.06 14.77 7.59
CA GLN A 253 -20.10 13.77 7.39
C GLN A 253 -19.60 12.33 7.52
N CYS A 254 -20.52 11.43 7.86
CA CYS A 254 -20.22 10.00 7.85
C CYS A 254 -20.22 9.45 6.41
N SER A 255 -19.35 8.48 6.18
CA SER A 255 -19.23 7.73 4.92
C SER A 255 -19.35 6.23 5.15
N ARG A 256 -19.13 5.43 4.09
CA ARG A 256 -19.20 3.97 4.16
C ARG A 256 -18.19 3.37 5.13
N TYR A 257 -17.00 3.97 5.19
CA TYR A 257 -15.83 3.44 5.89
C TYR A 257 -15.35 4.33 7.03
N PHE A 258 -15.94 5.52 7.19
CA PHE A 258 -15.62 6.46 8.26
C PHE A 258 -16.90 6.95 8.93
N CYS A 259 -16.90 7.06 10.27
CA CYS A 259 -18.04 7.55 11.04
C CYS A 259 -17.58 8.46 12.17
N LEU A 260 -18.10 9.69 12.19
CA LEU A 260 -17.78 10.69 13.23
C LEU A 260 -18.17 10.24 14.65
N HIS A 261 -19.15 9.35 14.77
CA HIS A 261 -19.64 8.87 16.06
C HIS A 261 -18.94 7.60 16.56
N ALA A 262 -18.30 6.84 15.67
CA ALA A 262 -17.66 5.56 16.01
C ALA A 262 -16.11 5.64 16.01
N CYS A 263 -15.51 6.56 15.24
CA CYS A 263 -14.06 6.71 15.11
C CYS A 263 -13.43 7.51 16.27
N ASN A 264 -13.77 7.20 17.52
CA ASN A 264 -13.20 7.84 18.71
C ASN A 264 -12.82 6.82 19.80
N ARG A 265 -11.96 7.23 20.73
CA ARG A 265 -11.44 6.37 21.80
C ARG A 265 -12.56 5.82 22.70
N ALA A 266 -13.55 6.64 23.05
CA ALA A 266 -14.63 6.21 23.92
C ALA A 266 -15.48 5.07 23.32
N PHE A 267 -15.75 5.12 22.01
CA PHE A 267 -16.46 4.06 21.31
C PHE A 267 -15.63 2.78 21.21
N LEU A 268 -14.33 2.92 20.90
CA LEU A 268 -13.40 1.79 20.83
C LEU A 268 -13.22 1.08 22.18
N ASP A 269 -13.09 1.85 23.27
CA ASP A 269 -12.92 1.29 24.61
C ASP A 269 -14.16 0.47 25.04
N LYS A 270 -15.35 0.85 24.56
CA LYS A 270 -16.57 0.05 24.75
C LYS A 270 -16.53 -1.25 23.96
N GLN A 271 -16.10 -1.21 22.69
CA GLN A 271 -15.91 -2.44 21.90
C GLN A 271 -14.85 -3.36 22.53
N ALA A 272 -13.71 -2.81 22.96
CA ALA A 272 -12.68 -3.56 23.66
C ALA A 272 -13.21 -4.18 24.96
N GLY A 273 -14.01 -3.45 25.74
CA GLY A 273 -14.65 -3.98 26.95
C GLY A 273 -15.57 -5.18 26.66
N ILE A 274 -16.36 -5.11 25.60
CA ILE A 274 -17.23 -6.22 25.18
C ILE A 274 -16.40 -7.43 24.73
N VAL A 275 -15.41 -7.22 23.88
CA VAL A 275 -14.60 -8.30 23.30
C VAL A 275 -13.75 -9.02 24.36
N ASN A 276 -13.26 -8.29 25.36
CA ASN A 276 -12.47 -8.84 26.46
C ASN A 276 -13.33 -9.41 27.61
N SER A 277 -14.65 -9.31 27.52
CA SER A 277 -15.56 -9.89 28.51
C SER A 277 -15.78 -11.40 28.28
N ASP A 278 -16.57 -12.02 29.16
CA ASP A 278 -17.03 -13.40 29.02
C ASP A 278 -18.19 -13.58 28.02
N PHE A 279 -18.55 -12.53 27.27
CA PHE A 279 -19.68 -12.56 26.34
C PHE A 279 -19.58 -13.70 25.31
N ASP A 280 -18.38 -13.98 24.83
CA ASP A 280 -18.10 -15.11 23.94
C ASP A 280 -18.45 -16.47 24.57
N SER A 281 -18.22 -16.62 25.87
CA SER A 281 -18.58 -17.83 26.61
C SER A 281 -20.09 -17.91 26.81
N TYR A 282 -20.75 -16.77 27.08
CA TYR A 282 -22.21 -16.69 27.09
C TYR A 282 -22.81 -17.12 25.74
N LEU A 283 -22.28 -16.62 24.63
CA LEU A 283 -22.71 -16.99 23.28
C LEU A 283 -22.60 -18.49 23.03
N ARG A 284 -21.46 -19.10 23.37
CA ARG A 284 -21.26 -20.56 23.23
C ARG A 284 -22.17 -21.40 24.11
N ALA A 285 -22.64 -20.86 25.23
CA ALA A 285 -23.58 -21.53 26.13
C ALA A 285 -25.04 -21.46 25.65
N GLN A 286 -25.35 -20.60 24.67
CA GLN A 286 -26.70 -20.51 24.10
C GLN A 286 -27.08 -21.80 23.34
N PRO A 287 -28.37 -22.16 23.30
CA PRO A 287 -28.85 -23.28 22.51
C PRO A 287 -28.49 -23.09 21.03
N ARG A 288 -27.69 -24.01 20.48
CA ARG A 288 -27.32 -23.98 19.06
C ARG A 288 -28.48 -24.45 18.21
N ARG A 289 -28.86 -23.68 17.20
CA ARG A 289 -29.76 -24.16 16.15
C ARG A 289 -28.98 -25.15 15.26
N ILE A 290 -29.66 -26.20 14.80
CA ILE A 290 -29.08 -27.11 13.82
C ILE A 290 -28.81 -26.30 12.55
N ARG A 291 -27.54 -26.18 12.18
CA ARG A 291 -27.16 -25.47 10.95
C ARG A 291 -27.58 -26.32 9.76
N PRO A 292 -28.46 -25.83 8.87
CA PRO A 292 -28.81 -26.57 7.67
C PRO A 292 -27.60 -26.61 6.73
N ASN A 293 -27.48 -27.70 5.95
CA ASN A 293 -26.42 -27.83 4.96
C ASN A 293 -26.52 -26.79 3.83
N ILE A 294 -27.71 -26.23 3.60
CA ILE A 294 -27.97 -25.17 2.62
C ILE A 294 -28.57 -23.98 3.37
N LEU A 295 -27.90 -22.83 3.29
CA LEU A 295 -28.35 -21.58 3.89
C LEU A 295 -29.27 -20.84 2.91
N TYR A 296 -30.56 -20.85 3.21
CA TYR A 296 -31.55 -19.99 2.55
C TYR A 296 -31.67 -18.63 3.24
N TYR A 297 -32.23 -17.64 2.54
CA TYR A 297 -32.43 -16.27 3.05
C TYR A 297 -33.17 -16.23 4.40
N GLU A 298 -34.18 -17.07 4.60
CA GLU A 298 -34.92 -17.18 5.87
C GLU A 298 -34.02 -17.52 7.07
N HIS A 299 -33.01 -18.35 6.88
CA HIS A 299 -32.05 -18.69 7.95
C HIS A 299 -31.19 -17.48 8.35
N PHE A 300 -30.88 -16.60 7.39
CA PHE A 300 -30.18 -15.36 7.67
C PHE A 300 -31.05 -14.40 8.49
N ILE A 301 -32.34 -14.28 8.16
CA ILE A 301 -33.30 -13.45 8.91
C ILE A 301 -33.50 -13.96 10.33
N ASP A 302 -33.64 -15.27 10.50
CA ASP A 302 -33.75 -15.90 11.81
C ASP A 302 -32.50 -15.68 12.68
N MET A 303 -31.32 -15.76 12.07
CA MET A 303 -30.05 -15.48 12.72
C MET A 303 -29.96 -14.00 13.13
N GLU A 304 -30.26 -13.06 12.23
CA GLU A 304 -30.23 -11.63 12.55
C GLU A 304 -31.27 -11.26 13.62
N ARG A 305 -32.46 -11.87 13.62
CA ARG A 305 -33.44 -11.68 14.71
C ARG A 305 -32.87 -12.13 16.05
N ARG A 306 -32.28 -13.33 16.09
CA ARG A 306 -31.69 -13.87 17.32
C ARG A 306 -30.51 -13.03 17.81
N LYS A 307 -29.69 -12.56 16.89
CA LYS A 307 -28.61 -11.60 17.16
C LYS A 307 -29.15 -10.35 17.84
N ILE A 308 -30.18 -9.72 17.28
CA ILE A 308 -30.79 -8.50 17.85
C ILE A 308 -31.31 -8.76 19.26
N GLU A 309 -32.00 -9.86 19.51
CA GLU A 309 -32.46 -10.26 20.86
C GLU A 309 -31.29 -10.36 21.84
N ILE A 310 -30.22 -11.08 21.49
CA ILE A 310 -29.05 -11.24 22.35
C ILE A 310 -28.41 -9.88 22.64
N LEU A 311 -28.21 -9.05 21.62
CA LEU A 311 -27.57 -7.75 21.80
C LEU A 311 -28.42 -6.78 22.63
N ALA A 312 -29.74 -6.94 22.59
CA ALA A 312 -30.69 -6.17 23.40
C ALA A 312 -30.54 -6.45 24.89
N ASP A 313 -30.42 -7.73 25.26
CA ASP A 313 -30.34 -8.17 26.66
C ASP A 313 -29.14 -7.55 27.38
N PHE A 314 -28.05 -7.28 26.65
CA PHE A 314 -26.84 -6.68 27.20
C PHE A 314 -26.72 -5.17 26.95
N ASN A 315 -27.67 -4.57 26.22
CA ASN A 315 -27.70 -3.15 25.91
C ASN A 315 -26.41 -2.63 25.25
N PHE A 316 -25.82 -3.40 24.34
CA PHE A 316 -24.63 -2.99 23.58
C PHE A 316 -24.77 -3.10 22.06
N ALA A 317 -26.00 -3.28 21.55
CA ALA A 317 -26.27 -3.38 20.11
C ALA A 317 -25.64 -2.24 19.28
N GLN A 318 -25.52 -1.04 19.85
CA GLN A 318 -24.87 0.12 19.22
C GLN A 318 -23.38 -0.01 18.93
N TYR A 319 -22.70 -0.96 19.58
CA TYR A 319 -21.28 -1.20 19.32
C TYR A 319 -21.07 -2.28 18.27
N PHE A 320 -22.14 -2.91 17.78
CA PHE A 320 -22.11 -3.96 16.76
C PHE A 320 -22.55 -3.44 15.39
N ASP A 321 -22.08 -4.13 14.35
CA ASP A 321 -22.28 -3.76 12.95
C ASP A 321 -21.83 -2.32 12.67
N SER A 322 -22.38 -1.71 11.63
CA SER A 322 -22.20 -0.28 11.35
C SER A 322 -23.15 0.56 12.20
N TYR A 323 -22.61 1.33 13.15
CA TYR A 323 -23.37 2.30 13.95
C TYR A 323 -24.12 3.32 13.07
N CYS A 324 -23.52 3.76 11.97
CA CYS A 324 -24.10 4.75 11.06
C CYS A 324 -24.76 4.08 9.84
N CYS A 325 -25.95 4.54 9.47
CA CYS A 325 -26.73 4.06 8.31
C CYS A 325 -26.01 4.20 6.95
N ARG A 326 -25.07 5.13 6.85
CA ARG A 326 -24.23 5.31 5.65
C ARG A 326 -23.10 4.29 5.53
N SER A 327 -22.87 3.48 6.57
CA SER A 327 -21.89 2.41 6.55
C SER A 327 -22.47 1.10 6.02
N ARG A 328 -21.61 0.31 5.37
CA ARG A 328 -21.87 -0.75 4.37
C ARG A 328 -22.97 -1.78 4.71
N HIS A 329 -23.37 -1.92 5.97
CA HIS A 329 -24.13 -3.06 6.46
C HIS A 329 -25.52 -2.72 7.02
N VAL A 330 -25.93 -1.44 7.01
CA VAL A 330 -27.31 -1.08 7.40
C VAL A 330 -28.33 -1.44 6.29
N SER A 331 -27.89 -1.64 5.04
CA SER A 331 -28.79 -1.84 3.89
C SER A 331 -29.53 -3.19 3.82
N MET A 332 -29.35 -4.10 4.79
CA MET A 332 -30.13 -5.35 4.85
C MET A 332 -31.27 -5.29 5.87
N ARG A 333 -31.34 -4.27 6.74
CA ARG A 333 -32.38 -4.16 7.77
C ARG A 333 -33.64 -3.43 7.31
N GLU A 334 -33.55 -2.59 6.29
CA GLU A 334 -34.68 -1.82 5.75
C GLU A 334 -35.66 -2.67 4.92
N PHE A 335 -35.27 -3.86 4.47
CA PHE A 335 -36.10 -4.67 3.57
C PHE A 335 -37.21 -5.48 4.26
N ASP A 336 -37.07 -5.83 5.55
CA ASP A 336 -37.86 -6.92 6.13
C ASP A 336 -38.77 -6.56 7.32
N ASN A 337 -39.03 -5.27 7.60
CA ASN A 337 -39.98 -4.84 8.65
C ASN A 337 -39.77 -5.56 10.00
N LEU A 338 -38.52 -5.94 10.33
CA LEU A 338 -38.17 -6.49 11.64
C LEU A 338 -38.48 -5.40 12.67
N GLN A 339 -39.56 -5.60 13.44
CA GLN A 339 -40.14 -4.60 14.32
C GLN A 339 -39.08 -3.83 15.12
N ASN A 340 -39.22 -2.50 15.11
CA ASN A 340 -38.54 -1.49 15.93
C ASN A 340 -38.81 -1.62 17.44
N ARG A 341 -38.79 -2.83 18.00
CA ARG A 341 -38.71 -3.03 19.44
C ARG A 341 -37.26 -3.36 19.74
N ILE A 342 -36.65 -2.51 20.57
CA ILE A 342 -35.24 -2.44 20.93
C ILE A 342 -34.49 -1.46 20.03
N TYR A 343 -34.00 -0.38 20.67
CA TYR A 343 -33.11 0.66 20.15
C TYR A 343 -32.29 0.19 18.93
N SER A 344 -32.74 0.55 17.73
CA SER A 344 -31.87 0.53 16.54
C SER A 344 -31.01 1.79 16.63
N PRO A 345 -29.68 1.67 16.79
CA PRO A 345 -28.80 2.82 16.94
C PRO A 345 -28.43 3.43 15.60
N CYS A 346 -29.06 2.98 14.49
CA CYS A 346 -29.06 3.73 13.24
C CYS A 346 -29.77 5.06 13.54
N ARG A 347 -29.01 6.03 14.05
CA ARG A 347 -29.42 7.42 13.96
C ARG A 347 -29.54 7.65 12.47
N ASP A 348 -30.79 7.75 12.04
CA ASP A 348 -31.17 8.55 10.89
C ASP A 348 -30.30 9.80 10.90
N CYS A 349 -29.22 9.80 10.11
CA CYS A 349 -28.41 10.98 9.86
C CYS A 349 -29.22 11.84 8.88
N PHE A 350 -30.41 12.25 9.31
CA PHE A 350 -31.20 13.27 8.68
C PHE A 350 -30.87 14.59 9.39
N ILE A 351 -30.49 15.54 8.53
CA ILE A 351 -30.13 16.95 8.75
C ILE A 351 -28.65 17.18 8.98
#